data_AF-A0A1L9NSW3-F1
#
_entry.id   AF-A0A1L9NSW3-F1
#
_cell.length_a   1.000
_cell.length_b   1.000
_cell.length_c   1.000
_cell.angle_alpha   90.00
_cell.angle_beta   90.00
_cell.angle_gamma   90.00
#
_symmetry.space_group_name_H-M   'P 1'
#
loop_
_entity.id
_entity.type
_entity.pdbx_description
1 polymer ?
#
loop_
_entity_poly.entity_id
_entity_poly.type
_entity_poly.pdbx_seq_one_letter_code
_entity_poly.pdbx_strand_id
1 'polypeptide(L)'
;MSRSKRLTDAERMEIVREAVEGVTSFELAERFRVTPRTIQYTLKSDAERQADTAVATAAVSLKVTQDELAALDEVLDAAGIETRSEGLRRLIQAAGGVFVLDAQLAAEMARYRASLNEVGNGVAQIAKQMQKANRIGQGAIAEFSELRLAQMRGLARFILDSADELDLLVRRRREAMQQEATAALREFAHAAE
;
A
#
# COMPACT_ATOMS: atom_id res chain seq x y z
N MET A 1 -6.44 42.52 19.69
CA MET A 1 -5.97 41.13 19.49
C MET A 1 -5.86 40.89 17.99
N SER A 2 -4.70 41.15 17.39
CA SER A 2 -4.50 40.97 15.95
C SER A 2 -4.60 39.48 15.60
N ARG A 3 -5.39 39.18 14.56
CA ARG A 3 -5.59 37.83 14.05
C ARG A 3 -4.23 37.24 13.67
N SER A 4 -3.78 36.18 14.34
CA SER A 4 -2.51 35.53 14.02
C SER A 4 -2.54 35.05 12.57
N LYS A 5 -1.51 35.42 11.80
CA LYS A 5 -1.34 34.96 10.42
C LYS A 5 -1.31 33.42 10.43
N ARG A 6 -2.21 32.79 9.68
CA ARG A 6 -2.19 31.33 9.49
C ARG A 6 -1.18 31.02 8.39
N LEU A 7 -0.19 30.19 8.71
CA LEU A 7 0.76 29.68 7.72
C LEU A 7 0.04 28.74 6.76
N THR A 8 0.28 28.95 5.47
CA THR A 8 -0.06 28.01 4.39
C THR A 8 0.86 26.79 4.43
N ASP A 9 0.48 25.71 3.75
CA ASP A 9 1.29 24.49 3.72
C ASP A 9 2.63 24.68 3.01
N ALA A 10 2.67 25.53 1.97
CA ALA A 10 3.91 25.92 1.31
C ALA A 10 4.87 26.66 2.25
N GLU A 11 4.36 27.63 3.03
CA GLU A 11 5.16 28.35 4.02
C GLU A 11 5.67 27.41 5.13
N ARG A 12 4.89 26.41 5.54
CA ARG A 12 5.34 25.40 6.52
C ARG A 12 6.49 24.55 5.98
N MET A 13 6.41 24.14 4.71
CA MET A 13 7.48 23.38 4.05
C MET A 13 8.76 24.20 3.87
N GLU A 14 8.63 25.49 3.57
CA GLU A 14 9.76 26.42 3.47
C GLU A 14 10.44 26.61 4.83
N ILE A 15 9.67 26.80 5.91
CA ILE A 15 10.18 26.88 7.29
C ILE A 15 10.97 25.64 7.67
N VAL A 16 10.47 24.45 7.36
CA VAL A 16 11.15 23.19 7.66
C VAL A 16 12.48 23.09 6.91
N ARG A 17 12.50 23.43 5.62
CA ARG A 17 13.71 23.40 4.79
C ARG A 17 14.79 24.34 5.32
N GLU A 18 14.43 25.60 5.58
CA GLU A 18 15.39 26.60 6.06
C GLU A 18 15.88 26.31 7.48
N ALA A 19 15.04 25.70 8.33
CA ALA A 19 15.47 25.24 9.64
C ALA A 19 16.50 24.09 9.56
N VAL A 20 16.38 23.20 8.57
CA VAL A 20 17.39 22.15 8.29
C VAL A 20 18.70 22.77 7.80
N GLU A 21 18.64 23.88 7.07
CA GLU A 21 19.79 24.65 6.62
C GLU A 21 20.43 25.50 7.75
N GLY A 22 19.86 25.46 8.96
CA GLY A 22 20.41 26.08 10.16
C GLY A 22 19.89 27.49 10.48
N VAL A 23 18.86 27.97 9.77
CA VAL A 23 18.24 29.28 10.05
C VAL A 23 17.51 29.23 11.39
N THR A 24 17.70 30.27 12.22
CA THR A 24 17.14 30.28 13.57
C THR A 24 15.62 30.49 13.56
N SER A 25 14.93 29.95 14.57
CA SER A 25 13.48 30.15 14.69
C SER A 25 13.06 31.61 14.87
N PHE A 26 13.99 32.49 15.28
CA PHE A 26 13.75 33.92 15.41
C PHE A 26 13.74 34.61 14.03
N GLU A 27 14.73 34.32 13.20
CA GLU A 27 14.82 34.83 11.82
C GLU A 27 13.63 34.35 10.97
N LEU A 28 13.24 33.08 11.13
CA LEU A 28 12.03 32.54 10.47
C LEU A 28 10.76 33.22 10.97
N ALA A 29 10.67 33.53 12.26
CA ALA A 29 9.51 34.22 12.82
C ALA A 29 9.34 35.63 12.25
N GLU A 30 10.44 36.39 12.13
CA GLU A 30 10.44 37.70 11.50
C GLU A 30 10.07 37.64 10.02
N ARG A 31 10.69 36.73 9.26
CA ARG A 31 10.44 36.58 7.82
C ARG A 31 9.00 36.20 7.52
N PHE A 32 8.46 35.21 8.23
CA PHE A 32 7.09 34.73 8.00
C PHE A 32 6.03 35.57 8.72
N ARG A 33 6.44 36.58 9.51
CA ARG A 33 5.60 37.45 10.33
C ARG A 33 4.70 36.67 11.29
N VAL A 34 5.28 35.68 11.94
CA VAL A 34 4.63 34.82 12.95
C VAL A 34 5.41 34.85 14.25
N THR A 35 4.87 34.25 15.31
CA THR A 35 5.60 34.15 16.56
C THR A 35 6.64 33.02 16.50
N PRO A 36 7.77 33.11 17.24
CA PRO A 36 8.74 32.02 17.36
C PRO A 36 8.09 30.70 17.81
N ARG A 37 7.02 30.79 18.62
CA ARG A 37 6.24 29.64 19.05
C ARG A 37 5.54 28.93 17.88
N THR A 38 5.00 29.68 16.91
CA THR A 38 4.41 29.09 15.69
C THR A 38 5.45 28.35 14.86
N ILE A 39 6.68 28.86 14.77
CA ILE A 39 7.80 28.17 14.11
C ILE A 39 8.12 26.87 14.84
N GLN A 40 8.30 26.91 16.16
CA GLN A 40 8.58 25.72 16.98
C GLN A 40 7.49 24.64 16.86
N TYR A 41 6.21 25.02 16.88
CA TYR A 41 5.12 24.08 16.66
C TYR A 41 5.08 23.49 15.25
N THR A 42 5.47 24.28 14.24
CA THR A 42 5.55 23.80 12.85
C THR A 42 6.65 22.76 12.72
N LEU A 43 7.84 23.02 13.27
CA LEU A 43 8.96 22.07 13.29
C LEU A 43 8.64 20.81 14.10
N LYS A 44 8.02 20.97 15.28
CA LYS A 44 7.61 19.85 16.12
C LYS A 44 6.56 18.97 15.41
N SER A 45 5.55 19.58 14.82
CA SER A 45 4.51 18.85 14.06
C SER A 45 5.09 18.14 12.85
N ASP A 46 6.14 18.69 12.23
CA ASP A 46 6.85 18.04 11.13
C ASP A 46 7.66 16.83 11.59
N ALA A 47 8.42 16.98 12.69
CA ALA A 47 9.15 15.88 13.31
C ALA A 47 8.21 14.74 13.79
N GLU A 48 7.04 15.08 14.36
CA GLU A 48 6.01 14.11 14.75
C GLU A 48 5.42 13.40 13.51
N ARG A 49 5.12 14.13 12.42
CA ARG A 49 4.71 13.52 11.15
C ARG A 49 5.79 12.60 10.58
N GLN A 50 7.06 12.95 10.69
CA GLN A 50 8.17 12.13 10.24
C GLN A 50 8.35 10.87 11.10
N ALA A 51 8.13 10.97 12.41
CA ALA A 51 8.17 9.85 13.36
C ALA A 51 6.99 8.88 13.19
N ASP A 52 5.77 9.39 12.99
CA ASP A 52 4.57 8.57 12.76
C ASP A 52 4.60 7.85 11.39
N THR A 53 5.40 8.36 10.44
CA THR A 53 5.55 7.82 9.08
C THR A 53 6.77 6.90 8.95
N ALA A 54 7.41 6.45 10.04
CA ALA A 54 8.70 5.75 10.03
C ALA A 54 8.68 4.32 9.43
N VAL A 55 8.34 4.22 8.14
CA VAL A 55 9.08 3.44 7.16
C VAL A 55 10.29 4.30 6.77
N ALA A 56 11.51 3.77 6.85
CA ALA A 56 12.70 4.50 6.42
C ALA A 56 12.56 4.88 4.94
N THR A 57 12.31 6.16 4.65
CA THR A 57 12.16 6.68 3.29
C THR A 57 13.43 7.41 2.89
N ALA A 58 13.94 7.12 1.69
CA ALA A 58 15.03 7.86 1.07
C ALA A 58 14.43 8.89 0.09
N ALA A 59 14.91 10.13 0.12
CA ALA A 59 14.52 11.15 -0.85
C ALA A 59 15.37 11.03 -2.12
N VAL A 60 14.73 11.04 -3.29
CA VAL A 60 15.40 11.02 -4.60
C VAL A 60 15.08 12.32 -5.32
N SER A 61 16.11 13.06 -5.76
CA SER A 61 15.97 14.25 -6.58
C SER A 61 16.59 14.03 -7.96
N LEU A 62 15.88 14.48 -8.99
CA LEU A 62 16.28 14.31 -10.39
C LEU A 62 16.03 15.61 -11.15
N LYS A 63 16.92 15.92 -12.08
CA LYS A 63 16.75 17.04 -13.02
C LYS A 63 16.26 16.47 -14.34
N VAL A 64 15.13 16.99 -14.80
CA VAL A 64 14.53 16.66 -16.09
C VAL A 64 14.18 17.95 -16.82
N THR A 65 14.12 17.86 -18.13
CA THR A 65 13.59 18.92 -19.01
C THR A 65 12.08 19.05 -18.84
N GLN A 66 11.52 20.15 -19.34
CA GLN A 66 10.06 20.35 -19.34
C GLN A 66 9.35 19.33 -20.26
N ASP A 67 9.98 18.98 -21.38
CA ASP A 67 9.42 18.02 -22.34
C ASP A 67 9.38 16.61 -21.75
N GLU A 68 10.43 16.17 -21.06
CA GLU A 68 10.45 14.90 -20.33
C GLU A 68 9.40 14.86 -19.21
N LEU A 69 9.21 15.98 -18.50
CA LEU A 69 8.22 16.08 -17.45
C LEU A 69 6.79 16.00 -18.02
N ALA A 70 6.53 16.66 -19.14
CA ALA A 70 5.23 16.60 -19.83
C ALA A 70 4.94 15.20 -20.38
N ALA A 71 5.92 14.55 -21.00
CA ALA A 71 5.78 13.17 -21.48
C ALA A 71 5.49 12.20 -20.33
N LEU A 72 6.11 12.39 -19.16
CA LEU A 72 5.80 11.60 -17.97
C LEU A 72 4.35 11.83 -17.51
N ASP A 73 3.89 13.08 -17.47
CA ASP A 73 2.52 13.39 -17.06
C ASP A 73 1.47 12.73 -17.96
N GLU A 74 1.67 12.74 -19.28
CA GLU A 74 0.77 12.07 -20.23
C GLU A 74 0.65 10.56 -19.96
N VAL A 75 1.76 9.90 -19.65
CA VAL A 75 1.78 8.47 -19.31
C VAL A 75 1.06 8.21 -17.99
N LEU A 76 1.27 9.07 -16.98
CA LEU A 76 0.63 8.94 -15.68
C LEU A 76 -0.88 9.17 -15.76
N ASP A 77 -1.32 10.16 -16.53
CA ASP A 77 -2.73 10.45 -16.78
C ASP A 77 -3.43 9.29 -17.51
N ALA A 78 -2.79 8.74 -18.55
CA ALA A 78 -3.30 7.56 -19.25
C ALA A 78 -3.43 6.33 -18.33
N ALA A 79 -2.57 6.22 -17.32
CA ALA A 79 -2.60 5.18 -16.30
C ALA A 79 -3.53 5.49 -15.10
N GLY A 80 -4.17 6.67 -15.08
CA GLY A 80 -5.02 7.11 -13.97
C GLY A 80 -4.28 7.39 -12.66
N ILE A 81 -3.01 7.79 -12.74
CA ILE A 81 -2.16 8.08 -11.58
C ILE A 81 -2.15 9.58 -11.33
N GLU A 82 -2.79 10.02 -10.26
CA GLU A 82 -3.03 11.44 -9.97
C GLU A 82 -1.77 12.24 -9.58
N THR A 83 -0.70 11.57 -9.12
CA THR A 83 0.50 12.29 -8.66
C THR A 83 1.79 11.67 -9.20
N ARG A 84 2.72 12.54 -9.61
CA ARG A 84 4.06 12.16 -10.08
C ARG A 84 4.84 11.33 -9.07
N SER A 85 4.74 11.69 -7.78
CA SER A 85 5.39 10.95 -6.70
C SER A 85 4.87 9.52 -6.57
N GLU A 86 3.56 9.32 -6.75
CA GLU A 86 2.97 7.98 -6.76
C GLU A 86 3.38 7.19 -8.01
N GLY A 87 3.40 7.84 -9.18
CA GLY A 87 3.89 7.25 -10.42
C GLY A 87 5.34 6.76 -10.30
N LEU A 88 6.24 7.63 -9.85
CA LEU A 88 7.65 7.31 -9.68
C LEU A 88 7.87 6.22 -8.63
N ARG A 89 7.12 6.27 -7.52
CA ARG A 89 7.18 5.23 -6.48
C ARG A 89 6.76 3.87 -7.04
N ARG A 90 5.66 3.80 -7.80
CA ARG A 90 5.19 2.56 -8.44
C ARG A 90 6.20 2.03 -9.45
N LEU A 91 6.84 2.90 -10.24
CA LEU A 91 7.90 2.52 -11.17
C LEU A 91 9.11 1.93 -10.44
N ILE A 92 9.59 2.57 -9.36
CA ILE A 92 10.69 2.06 -8.54
C ILE A 92 10.33 0.71 -7.92
N GLN A 93 9.09 0.54 -7.44
CA GLN A 93 8.62 -0.72 -6.87
C GLN A 93 8.54 -1.84 -7.90
N ALA A 94 7.98 -1.55 -9.08
CA ALA A 94 7.91 -2.48 -10.20
C ALA A 94 9.32 -2.94 -10.63
N ALA A 95 10.27 -2.00 -10.77
CA ALA A 95 11.65 -2.30 -11.12
C ALA A 95 12.39 -3.08 -10.02
N GLY A 96 12.14 -2.76 -8.75
CA GLY A 96 12.73 -3.45 -7.59
C GLY A 96 12.10 -4.79 -7.26
N GLY A 97 11.08 -5.23 -8.00
CA GLY A 97 10.31 -6.44 -7.70
C GLY A 97 9.55 -6.36 -6.37
N VAL A 98 9.31 -5.15 -5.85
CA VAL A 98 8.45 -4.89 -4.69
C VAL A 98 7.01 -4.93 -5.22
N PHE A 99 6.31 -6.00 -4.88
CA PHE A 99 4.95 -6.21 -5.35
C PHE A 99 4.01 -5.17 -4.74
N VAL A 100 3.37 -4.38 -5.60
CA VAL A 100 2.22 -3.54 -5.23
C VAL A 100 0.98 -4.11 -5.89
N LEU A 101 -0.06 -4.35 -5.10
CA LEU A 101 -1.35 -4.80 -5.59
C LEU A 101 -1.92 -3.75 -6.54
N ASP A 102 -1.96 -4.06 -7.84
CA ASP A 102 -2.70 -3.26 -8.80
C ASP A 102 -4.22 -3.37 -8.55
N ALA A 103 -5.00 -2.43 -9.10
CA ALA A 103 -6.44 -2.36 -8.84
C ALA A 103 -7.19 -3.62 -9.31
N GLN A 104 -6.71 -4.29 -10.35
CA GLN A 104 -7.31 -5.50 -10.90
C GLN A 104 -7.07 -6.69 -9.96
N LEU A 105 -5.83 -6.87 -9.50
CA LEU A 105 -5.46 -7.90 -8.56
C LEU A 105 -6.11 -7.65 -7.20
N ALA A 106 -6.20 -6.40 -6.74
CA ALA A 106 -6.94 -6.06 -5.53
C ALA A 106 -8.43 -6.47 -5.63
N ALA A 107 -9.06 -6.26 -6.78
CA ALA A 107 -10.42 -6.71 -7.04
C ALA A 107 -10.54 -8.24 -7.06
N GLU A 108 -9.56 -8.95 -7.63
CA GLU A 108 -9.49 -10.42 -7.58
C GLU A 108 -9.30 -10.92 -6.15
N MET A 109 -8.38 -10.34 -5.37
CA MET A 109 -8.18 -10.68 -3.96
C MET A 109 -9.44 -10.43 -3.14
N ALA A 110 -10.20 -9.37 -3.43
CA ALA A 110 -11.48 -9.10 -2.78
C ALA A 110 -12.52 -10.19 -3.09
N ARG A 111 -12.58 -10.69 -4.34
CA ARG A 111 -13.44 -11.82 -4.72
C ARG A 111 -13.04 -13.11 -4.01
N TYR A 112 -11.75 -13.42 -3.96
CA TYR A 112 -11.26 -14.60 -3.23
C TYR A 112 -11.56 -14.51 -1.72
N ARG A 113 -11.37 -13.33 -1.11
CA ARG A 113 -11.75 -13.08 0.29
C ARG A 113 -13.24 -13.34 0.54
N ALA A 114 -14.11 -12.96 -0.39
CA ALA A 114 -15.54 -13.21 -0.26
C ALA A 114 -15.85 -14.72 -0.30
N SER A 115 -15.25 -15.47 -1.23
CA SER A 115 -15.39 -16.92 -1.31
C SER A 115 -14.87 -17.64 -0.04
N LEU A 116 -13.72 -17.20 0.48
CA LEU A 116 -13.16 -17.73 1.73
C LEU A 116 -14.05 -17.45 2.95
N ASN A 117 -14.69 -16.27 3.00
CA ASN A 117 -15.65 -15.95 4.05
C ASN A 117 -16.90 -16.85 3.99
N GLU A 118 -17.41 -17.17 2.80
CA GLU A 118 -18.54 -18.08 2.63
C GLU A 118 -18.21 -19.50 3.12
N VAL A 119 -17.02 -19.97 2.75
CA VAL A 119 -16.42 -21.22 3.24
C VAL A 119 -16.28 -21.21 4.77
N GLY A 120 -15.72 -20.17 5.35
CA GLY A 120 -15.57 -20.03 6.80
C GLY A 120 -16.91 -20.01 7.55
N ASN A 121 -17.92 -19.37 6.96
CA ASN A 121 -19.29 -19.39 7.48
C ASN A 121 -19.88 -20.80 7.47
N GLY A 122 -19.66 -21.58 6.40
CA GLY A 122 -20.05 -22.99 6.33
C GLY A 122 -19.42 -23.83 7.43
N VAL A 123 -18.11 -23.67 7.68
CA VAL A 123 -17.41 -24.37 8.77
C VAL A 123 -17.98 -23.98 10.14
N ALA A 124 -18.22 -22.69 10.38
CA ALA A 124 -18.81 -22.21 11.63
C ALA A 124 -20.23 -22.76 11.87
N GLN A 125 -21.03 -22.90 10.80
CA GLN A 125 -22.35 -23.52 10.88
C GLN A 125 -22.25 -25.00 11.23
N ILE A 126 -21.33 -25.75 10.62
CA ILE A 126 -21.08 -27.16 10.96
C ILE A 126 -20.71 -27.28 12.44
N ALA A 127 -19.78 -26.47 12.93
CA ALA A 127 -19.36 -26.46 14.33
C ALA A 127 -20.51 -26.13 15.30
N LYS A 128 -21.35 -25.14 14.98
CA LYS A 128 -22.54 -24.79 15.79
C LYS A 128 -23.55 -25.94 15.85
N GLN A 129 -23.78 -26.61 14.72
CA GLN A 129 -24.68 -27.77 14.68
C GLN A 129 -24.12 -28.95 15.48
N MET A 130 -22.80 -29.17 15.43
CA MET A 130 -22.12 -30.17 16.28
C MET A 130 -22.31 -29.87 17.77
N GLN A 131 -22.10 -28.62 18.18
CA GLN A 131 -22.28 -28.20 19.57
C GLN A 131 -23.73 -28.37 20.03
N LYS A 132 -24.70 -28.11 19.14
CA LYS A 132 -26.12 -28.31 19.41
C LYS A 132 -26.48 -29.80 19.53
N ALA A 133 -25.97 -30.64 18.63
CA ALA A 133 -26.17 -32.09 18.66
C ALA A 133 -25.59 -32.71 19.94
N ASN A 134 -24.39 -32.28 20.35
CA ASN A 134 -23.73 -32.75 21.56
C ASN A 134 -24.45 -32.32 22.86
N ARG A 135 -25.22 -31.23 22.81
CA ARG A 135 -25.99 -30.69 23.94
C ARG A 135 -27.39 -31.32 24.09
N ILE A 136 -27.98 -31.82 23.00
CA ILE A 136 -29.38 -32.31 22.97
C ILE A 136 -29.51 -33.80 23.33
N GLY A 137 -28.44 -34.60 23.25
CA GLY A 137 -28.52 -35.99 23.72
C GLY A 137 -27.18 -36.70 23.79
N GLN A 138 -26.84 -37.21 24.98
CA GLN A 138 -25.95 -38.35 25.13
C GLN A 138 -26.61 -39.55 24.42
N GLY A 139 -25.98 -40.11 23.39
CA GLY A 139 -26.41 -41.41 22.82
C GLY A 139 -26.40 -41.55 21.31
N ALA A 140 -26.17 -40.49 20.55
CA ALA A 140 -25.92 -40.60 19.12
C ALA A 140 -24.50 -40.11 18.82
N ILE A 141 -23.52 -40.95 19.15
CA ILE A 141 -22.38 -41.16 18.22
C ILE A 141 -22.95 -41.90 17.00
N ALA A 142 -24.07 -41.42 16.44
CA ALA A 142 -24.52 -41.81 15.12
C ALA A 142 -23.53 -41.11 14.22
N GLU A 143 -22.51 -41.88 13.84
CA GLU A 143 -21.53 -41.68 12.78
C GLU A 143 -21.45 -40.24 12.31
N PHE A 144 -20.28 -39.63 12.47
CA PHE A 144 -19.85 -38.56 11.58
C PHE A 144 -20.24 -38.99 10.15
N SER A 145 -21.42 -38.56 9.66
CA SER A 145 -21.99 -39.17 8.46
C SER A 145 -20.92 -39.02 7.40
N GLU A 146 -20.53 -40.08 6.69
CA GLU A 146 -19.40 -40.00 5.76
C GLU A 146 -19.50 -38.78 4.84
N LEU A 147 -20.73 -38.40 4.49
CA LEU A 147 -21.09 -37.15 3.81
C LEU A 147 -20.51 -35.88 4.45
N ARG A 148 -20.56 -35.71 5.77
CA ARG A 148 -20.01 -34.54 6.48
C ARG A 148 -18.49 -34.55 6.58
N LEU A 149 -17.87 -35.72 6.76
CA LEU A 149 -16.41 -35.86 6.66
C LEU A 149 -15.94 -35.56 5.25
N ALA A 150 -16.66 -36.03 4.23
CA ALA A 150 -16.42 -35.71 2.83
C ALA A 150 -16.60 -34.21 2.56
N GLN A 151 -17.64 -33.57 3.12
CA GLN A 151 -17.82 -32.11 3.01
C GLN A 151 -16.67 -31.33 3.65
N MET A 152 -16.24 -31.68 4.88
CA MET A 152 -15.11 -31.00 5.54
C MET A 152 -13.79 -31.21 4.78
N ARG A 153 -13.56 -32.42 4.25
CA ARG A 153 -12.39 -32.71 3.40
C ARG A 153 -12.43 -31.96 2.07
N GLY A 154 -13.60 -31.86 1.44
CA GLY A 154 -13.80 -31.07 0.23
C GLY A 154 -13.55 -29.58 0.47
N LEU A 155 -14.00 -29.06 1.62
CA LEU A 155 -13.74 -27.69 2.06
C LEU A 155 -12.24 -27.42 2.29
N ALA A 156 -11.56 -28.32 3.00
CA ALA A 156 -10.12 -28.21 3.23
C ALA A 156 -9.33 -28.29 1.91
N ARG A 157 -9.74 -29.17 0.99
CA ARG A 157 -9.13 -29.30 -0.33
C ARG A 157 -9.31 -28.02 -1.15
N PHE A 158 -10.52 -27.47 -1.18
CA PHE A 158 -10.82 -26.21 -1.86
C PHE A 158 -9.97 -25.04 -1.34
N ILE A 159 -9.79 -24.92 -0.02
CA ILE A 159 -8.95 -23.87 0.58
C ILE A 159 -7.50 -24.01 0.14
N LEU A 160 -6.95 -25.23 0.14
CA LEU A 160 -5.56 -25.50 -0.25
C LEU A 160 -5.35 -25.23 -1.75
N ASP A 161 -6.24 -25.74 -2.61
CA ASP A 161 -6.16 -25.52 -4.06
C ASP A 161 -6.30 -24.01 -4.39
N SER A 162 -7.18 -23.28 -3.69
CA SER A 162 -7.31 -21.82 -3.85
C SER A 162 -6.06 -21.07 -3.39
N ALA A 163 -5.39 -21.53 -2.33
CA ALA A 163 -4.15 -20.90 -1.85
C ALA A 163 -3.00 -21.10 -2.86
N ASP A 164 -2.89 -22.28 -3.46
CA ASP A 164 -1.90 -22.58 -4.49
C ASP A 164 -2.15 -21.76 -5.77
N GLU A 165 -3.41 -21.61 -6.19
CA GLU A 165 -3.78 -20.76 -7.33
C GLU A 165 -3.43 -19.29 -7.09
N LEU A 166 -3.67 -18.78 -5.88
CA LEU A 166 -3.31 -17.42 -5.47
C LEU A 166 -1.79 -17.19 -5.49
N ASP A 167 -1.00 -18.12 -4.94
CA ASP A 167 0.46 -18.02 -4.96
C ASP A 167 1.00 -18.01 -6.39
N LEU A 168 0.48 -18.89 -7.25
CA LEU A 168 0.88 -18.95 -8.66
C LEU A 168 0.49 -17.70 -9.45
N LEU A 169 -0.68 -17.11 -9.18
CA LEU A 169 -1.11 -15.86 -9.82
C LEU A 169 -0.20 -14.69 -9.42
N VAL A 170 0.05 -14.54 -8.11
CA VAL A 170 0.89 -13.47 -7.57
C VAL A 170 2.33 -13.60 -8.08
N ARG A 171 2.90 -14.80 -8.09
CA ARG A 171 4.25 -15.04 -8.62
C ARG A 171 4.36 -14.72 -10.11
N ARG A 172 3.45 -15.23 -10.95
CA ARG A 172 3.47 -14.95 -12.39
C ARG A 172 3.33 -13.45 -12.69
N ARG A 173 2.44 -12.76 -11.98
CA ARG A 173 2.26 -11.31 -12.13
C ARG A 173 3.54 -10.55 -11.78
N ARG A 174 4.19 -10.94 -10.68
CA ARG A 174 5.47 -10.36 -10.25
C ARG A 174 6.58 -10.60 -11.27
N GLU A 175 6.71 -11.83 -11.76
CA GLU A 175 7.73 -12.21 -12.75
C GLU A 175 7.56 -11.45 -14.06
N ALA A 176 6.33 -11.34 -14.58
CA ALA A 176 6.04 -10.59 -15.80
C ALA A 176 6.40 -9.11 -15.66
N MET A 177 5.99 -8.47 -14.56
CA MET A 177 6.31 -7.05 -14.28
C MET A 177 7.82 -6.81 -14.16
N GLN A 178 8.55 -7.74 -13.54
CA GLN A 178 10.00 -7.66 -13.42
C GLN A 178 10.71 -7.84 -14.77
N GLN A 179 10.22 -8.74 -15.63
CA GLN A 179 10.77 -8.95 -16.97
C GLN A 179 10.58 -7.72 -17.86
N GLU A 180 9.41 -7.11 -17.83
CA GLU A 180 9.09 -5.90 -18.60
C GLU A 180 9.95 -4.71 -18.15
N ALA A 181 10.09 -4.48 -16.85
CA ALA A 181 10.98 -3.45 -16.32
C ALA A 181 12.45 -3.69 -16.69
N THR A 182 12.91 -4.95 -16.63
CA THR A 182 14.30 -5.31 -17.00
C THR A 182 14.55 -5.14 -18.49
N ALA A 183 13.56 -5.46 -19.35
CA ALA A 183 13.66 -5.28 -20.78
C ALA A 183 13.79 -3.80 -21.16
N ALA A 184 12.93 -2.94 -20.60
CA ALA A 184 13.01 -1.49 -20.79
C ALA A 184 14.39 -0.93 -20.38
N LEU A 185 14.92 -1.36 -19.23
CA LEU A 185 16.25 -0.93 -18.76
C LEU A 185 17.40 -1.40 -19.68
N ARG A 186 17.28 -2.58 -20.32
CA ARG A 186 18.28 -3.06 -21.28
C ARG A 186 18.27 -2.26 -22.59
N GLU A 187 17.11 -1.85 -23.08
CA GLU A 187 17.03 -1.00 -24.27
C GLU A 187 17.76 0.34 -24.06
N PHE A 188 17.65 0.93 -22.86
CA PHE A 188 18.43 2.13 -22.52
C PHE A 188 19.94 1.88 -22.39
N ALA A 189 20.34 0.69 -21.91
CA ALA A 189 21.76 0.32 -21.80
C ALA A 189 22.41 0.11 -23.18
N HIS A 190 21.66 -0.41 -24.16
CA HIS A 190 22.16 -0.60 -25.53
C HIS A 190 22.10 0.67 -26.39
N ALA A 191 21.29 1.66 -26.02
CA ALA A 191 21.26 2.96 -26.70
C ALA A 191 22.44 3.89 -26.30
N ALA A 192 23.29 3.46 -25.35
CA ALA A 192 24.43 4.21 -24.84
C ALA A 192 25.79 3.76 -25.42
N GLU A 193 25.82 2.78 -26.33
CA GLU A 193 26.99 2.37 -27.14
C GLU A 193 26.92 2.95 -28.57
#